data_AF-A0A4V2V802-F1
#
_entry.id   AF-A0A4V2V802-F1
#
_cell.length_a   1.000
_cell.length_b   1.000
_cell.length_c   1.000
_cell.angle_alpha   90.00
_cell.angle_beta   90.00
_cell.angle_gamma   90.00
#
_symmetry.space_group_name_H-M   'P 1'
#
loop_
_entity.id
_entity.type
_entity.pdbx_description
1 polymer ?
#
loop_
_entity_poly.entity_id
_entity_poly.type
_entity_poly.pdbx_seq_one_letter_code
_entity_poly.pdbx_strand_id
1 'polypeptide(L)'
;MWADNETEKDFLNFSGVADTVAEIIVQARGRPISIGVSGSWGIGKSSMIKLTQASLANRERKEGEKDFVFVEFNACGTHCRRSRR
;
A
#
# COMPACT_ATOMS: atom_id res chain seq x y z
N MET A 1 21.36 11.46 10.90
CA MET A 1 20.16 10.60 10.80
C MET A 1 19.15 11.37 9.97
N TRP A 2 18.97 11.01 8.72
CA TRP A 2 17.95 11.65 7.88
C TRP A 2 16.60 11.01 8.19
N ALA A 3 15.61 11.84 8.47
CA ALA A 3 14.24 11.41 8.68
C ALA A 3 13.75 10.69 7.43
N ASP A 4 13.21 9.49 7.62
CA ASP A 4 12.35 8.84 6.65
C ASP A 4 11.05 9.64 6.63
N ASN A 5 11.08 10.77 5.92
CA ASN A 5 9.90 11.58 5.72
C ASN A 5 9.10 10.84 4.66
N GLU A 6 8.26 9.90 5.08
CA GLU A 6 7.27 9.28 4.21
C GLU A 6 6.41 10.41 3.64
N THR A 7 6.71 10.78 2.40
CA THR A 7 6.19 12.01 1.83
C THR A 7 4.72 11.84 1.50
N GLU A 8 3.87 12.66 2.13
CA GLU A 8 2.47 12.92 1.76
C GLU A 8 2.33 13.53 0.35
N LYS A 9 3.45 13.82 -0.34
CA LYS A 9 3.48 14.32 -1.71
C LYS A 9 3.99 13.27 -2.67
N ASP A 10 3.10 12.88 -3.55
CA ASP A 10 3.32 11.89 -4.58
C ASP A 10 4.07 12.49 -5.78
N PHE A 11 5.41 12.41 -5.76
CA PHE A 11 6.25 12.86 -6.88
C PHE A 11 6.37 11.83 -8.01
N LEU A 12 5.85 10.61 -7.82
CA LEU A 12 6.03 9.46 -8.72
C LEU A 12 4.70 8.88 -9.23
N ASN A 13 3.58 9.58 -9.02
CA ASN A 13 2.22 9.13 -9.36
C ASN A 13 1.86 7.76 -8.76
N PHE A 14 2.38 7.43 -7.57
CA PHE A 14 2.02 6.23 -6.84
C PHE A 14 0.54 6.16 -6.46
N SER A 15 -0.13 7.31 -6.33
CA SER A 15 -1.56 7.43 -6.07
C SER A 15 -2.37 6.83 -7.20
N GLY A 16 -2.02 7.10 -8.47
CA GLY A 16 -2.72 6.51 -9.62
C GLY A 16 -2.56 4.98 -9.69
N VAL A 17 -1.37 4.48 -9.36
CA VAL A 17 -1.14 3.03 -9.24
C VAL A 17 -1.91 2.47 -8.05
N ALA A 18 -1.91 3.15 -6.91
CA ALA A 18 -2.61 2.73 -5.71
C ALA A 18 -4.14 2.69 -5.91
N ASP A 19 -4.70 3.66 -6.63
CA ASP A 19 -6.11 3.70 -7.01
C ASP A 19 -6.48 2.54 -7.93
N THR A 20 -5.61 2.22 -8.89
CA THR A 20 -5.77 1.05 -9.77
C THR A 20 -5.78 -0.25 -8.96
N VAL A 21 -4.85 -0.39 -8.01
CA VAL A 21 -4.81 -1.54 -7.10
C VAL A 21 -6.08 -1.62 -6.26
N ALA A 22 -6.56 -0.48 -5.73
CA ALA A 22 -7.81 -0.43 -4.99
C ALA A 22 -9.01 -0.86 -5.84
N GLU A 23 -9.08 -0.47 -7.11
CA GLU A 23 -10.11 -0.93 -8.05
C GLU A 23 -10.07 -2.43 -8.27
N ILE A 24 -8.88 -3.01 -8.46
CA ILE A 24 -8.72 -4.47 -8.60
C ILE A 24 -9.25 -5.19 -7.35
N ILE A 25 -8.97 -4.67 -6.16
CA ILE A 25 -9.45 -5.23 -4.88
C ILE A 25 -10.99 -5.18 -4.81
N VAL A 26 -11.61 -4.06 -5.18
CA VAL A 26 -13.08 -3.93 -5.18
C VAL A 26 -13.71 -4.86 -6.24
N GLN A 27 -13.16 -4.91 -7.44
CA GLN A 27 -13.63 -5.76 -8.53
C GLN A 27 -13.44 -7.27 -8.27
N ALA A 28 -12.54 -7.64 -7.35
CA ALA A 28 -12.41 -9.02 -6.91
C ALA A 28 -13.70 -9.54 -6.25
N ARG A 29 -14.55 -8.66 -5.69
CA ARG A 29 -15.85 -9.00 -5.08
C ARG A 29 -15.76 -10.14 -4.06
N GLY A 30 -14.73 -10.09 -3.21
CA GLY A 30 -14.48 -11.10 -2.18
C GLY A 30 -13.81 -12.39 -2.67
N ARG A 31 -13.46 -12.49 -3.96
CA ARG A 31 -12.58 -13.56 -4.44
C ARG A 31 -11.15 -13.32 -3.92
N PRO A 32 -10.44 -14.36 -3.46
CA PRO A 32 -9.08 -14.20 -2.99
C PRO A 32 -8.17 -13.79 -4.15
N ILE A 33 -7.36 -12.76 -3.93
CA ILE A 33 -6.35 -12.26 -4.88
C ILE A 33 -5.02 -12.06 -4.15
N SER A 34 -3.92 -12.16 -4.88
CA SER A 34 -2.57 -11.90 -4.37
C SER A 34 -1.91 -10.85 -5.26
N ILE A 35 -1.35 -9.81 -4.65
CA ILE A 35 -0.69 -8.69 -5.34
C ILE A 35 0.73 -8.58 -4.79
N GLY A 36 1.72 -8.69 -5.68
CA GLY A 36 3.13 -8.53 -5.34
C GLY A 36 3.63 -7.13 -5.69
N VAL A 37 4.31 -6.47 -4.75
CA VAL A 37 4.97 -5.18 -4.97
C VAL A 37 6.48 -5.35 -4.87
N SER A 38 7.19 -5.16 -5.97
CA SER A 38 8.64 -5.35 -6.08
C SER A 38 9.34 -4.08 -6.56
N GLY A 39 10.57 -3.85 -6.10
CA GLY A 39 11.39 -2.70 -6.48
C GLY A 39 12.54 -2.45 -5.52
N SER A 40 13.46 -1.56 -5.89
CA SER A 40 14.65 -1.20 -5.10
C SER A 40 14.30 -0.69 -3.70
N TRP A 41 15.24 -0.81 -2.77
CA TRP A 41 15.06 -0.28 -1.41
C TRP A 41 14.94 1.25 -1.44
N GLY A 42 14.02 1.82 -0.65
CA GLY A 42 13.77 3.27 -0.61
C GLY A 42 12.89 3.83 -1.73
N ILE A 43 12.38 3.01 -2.66
CA ILE A 43 11.55 3.48 -3.79
C ILE A 43 10.07 3.77 -3.44
N GLY A 44 9.67 3.66 -2.18
CA GLY A 44 8.28 3.96 -1.76
C GLY A 44 7.28 2.80 -1.84
N LYS A 45 7.74 1.53 -1.81
CA LYS A 45 6.83 0.36 -1.80
C LYS A 45 5.84 0.38 -0.63
N SER A 46 6.34 0.63 0.59
CA SER A 46 5.49 0.75 1.78
C SER A 46 4.52 1.92 1.67
N SER A 47 4.98 3.05 1.10
CA SER A 47 4.14 4.22 0.83
C SER A 47 3.02 3.90 -0.17
N MET A 48 3.30 3.16 -1.25
CA MET A 48 2.29 2.69 -2.21
C MET A 48 1.21 1.84 -1.52
N ILE A 49 1.59 0.90 -0.65
CA ILE A 49 0.64 0.06 0.09
C ILE A 49 -0.27 0.92 0.99
N LYS A 50 0.29 1.91 1.68
CA LYS A 50 -0.45 2.86 2.51
C LYS A 50 -1.42 3.73 1.68
N LEU A 51 -1.01 4.18 0.50
CA LEU A 51 -1.88 4.90 -0.43
C LEU A 51 -3.04 4.03 -0.92
N THR A 52 -2.80 2.75 -1.20
CA THR A 52 -3.88 1.81 -1.56
C THR A 52 -4.89 1.67 -0.43
N GLN A 53 -4.41 1.55 0.83
CA GLN A 53 -5.29 1.51 2.00
C GLN A 53 -6.11 2.80 2.12
N ALA A 54 -5.50 3.97 1.96
CA ALA A 54 -6.19 5.25 1.98
C ALA A 54 -7.24 5.37 0.87
N SER A 55 -6.91 4.93 -0.36
CA SER A 55 -7.84 4.89 -1.50
C SER A 55 -9.05 3.99 -1.23
N LEU A 56 -8.86 2.84 -0.58
CA LEU A 56 -9.96 1.96 -0.18
C LEU A 56 -10.80 2.56 0.95
N ALA A 57 -10.19 3.22 1.92
CA ALA A 57 -10.89 3.83 3.06
C ALA A 57 -11.70 5.07 2.68
N ASN A 58 -11.23 5.85 1.69
CA ASN A 58 -11.88 7.09 1.25
C ASN A 58 -12.98 6.88 0.20
N ARG A 59 -13.23 5.64 -0.23
CA ARG A 59 -14.27 5.33 -1.22
C ARG A 59 -15.67 5.52 -0.65
N GLU A 60 -16.56 6.09 -1.45
CA GLU A 60 -17.98 6.16 -1.12
C GLU A 60 -18.59 4.76 -1.08
N ARG A 61 -19.10 4.37 0.09
CA ARG A 61 -19.71 3.06 0.29
C ARG A 61 -21.02 2.97 -0.47
N LYS A 62 -21.13 1.98 -1.36
CA LYS A 62 -22.41 1.60 -1.97
C LYS A 62 -23.15 0.60 -1.09
N GLU A 63 -24.48 0.69 -1.10
CA GLU A 63 -25.34 -0.22 -0.36
C GLU A 63 -25.09 -1.67 -0.82
N GLY A 64 -24.66 -2.54 0.11
CA GLY A 64 -24.30 -3.94 -0.18
C GLY A 64 -22.81 -4.24 -0.38
N GLU A 65 -21.91 -3.25 -0.33
CA GLU A 65 -20.47 -3.50 -0.29
C GLU A 65 -20.00 -3.91 1.12
N LYS A 66 -19.00 -4.80 1.18
CA LYS A 66 -18.42 -5.27 2.44
C LYS A 66 -17.36 -4.30 2.94
N ASP A 67 -17.28 -4.15 4.26
CA ASP A 67 -16.20 -3.38 4.89
C ASP A 67 -14.84 -4.07 4.71
N PHE A 68 -13.80 -3.26 4.55
CA PHE A 68 -12.42 -3.74 4.49
C PHE A 68 -11.80 -3.73 5.89
N VAL A 69 -11.16 -4.83 6.25
CA VAL A 69 -10.30 -4.92 7.44
C VAL A 69 -8.86 -5.06 6.98
N PHE A 70 -8.01 -4.16 7.45
CA PHE A 70 -6.59 -4.15 7.10
C PHE A 70 -5.78 -4.82 8.21
N VAL A 71 -4.93 -5.77 7.83
CA VAL A 71 -3.98 -6.42 8.73
C VAL A 71 -2.59 -6.28 8.14
N GLU A 72 -1.74 -5.53 8.81
CA GLU A 72 -0.36 -5.27 8.39
C GLU A 72 0.61 -6.21 9.12
N PHE A 73 1.47 -6.88 8.34
CA PHE A 73 2.53 -7.73 8.88
C PHE A 73 3.89 -7.20 8.43
N ASN A 74 4.69 -6.75 9.39
CA ASN A 74 6.08 -6.37 9.14
C ASN A 74 7.02 -7.49 9.57
N ALA A 75 7.62 -8.15 8.58
CA ALA A 75 8.54 -9.28 8.81
C ALA A 75 9.90 -8.86 9.41
N CYS A 76 10.22 -7.57 9.42
CA CYS A 76 11.50 -7.05 9.87
C CYS A 76 11.38 -6.49 11.30
N GLY A 77 11.62 -7.35 12.30
CA GLY A 77 11.89 -6.94 13.68
C GLY A 77 13.26 -6.24 13.81
N THR A 78 13.59 -5.74 15.01
CA THR A 78 14.73 -4.89 15.44
C THR A 78 16.16 -5.31 15.05
N HIS A 79 16.36 -6.21 14.10
CA HIS A 79 17.64 -6.76 13.65
C HIS A 79 17.84 -6.85 12.12
N CYS A 80 17.07 -6.15 11.29
CA CYS A 80 17.52 -5.91 9.90
C CYS A 80 18.67 -4.91 9.89
N ARG A 81 19.92 -5.38 10.08
CA ARG A 81 21.10 -4.59 9.73
C ARG A 81 21.00 -4.25 8.23
N ARG A 82 20.85 -2.96 7.94
CA ARG A 82 20.99 -2.38 6.60
C ARG A 82 22.35 -2.80 6.04
N SER A 83 22.36 -3.85 5.24
CA SER A 83 23.47 -4.21 4.37
C SER A 83 23.58 -3.13 3.30
N ARG A 84 24.22 -2.02 3.63
CA ARG A 84 24.87 -1.15 2.64
C ARG A 84 26.00 -1.97 2.03
N ARG A 85 25.87 -2.34 0.76
CA ARG A 85 27.04 -2.36 -0.12
C ARG A 85 27.09 -1.00 -0.80
#